data_AF-A0A4V1XNQ3-F1
#
_entry.id   AF-A0A4V1XNQ3-F1
#
_cell.length_a   1.000
_cell.length_b   1.000
_cell.length_c   1.000
_cell.angle_alpha   90.00
_cell.angle_beta   90.00
_cell.angle_gamma   90.00
#
_symmetry.space_group_name_H-M   'P 1'
#
loop_
_entity.id
_entity.type
_entity.pdbx_description
1 polymer ?
#
loop_
_entity_poly.entity_id
_entity_poly.type
_entity_poly.pdbx_seq_one_letter_code
_entity_poly.pdbx_strand_id
1 'polypeptide(L)'
;MPKQSSQTQQPPLTSEGEAVVGRDDAELFATFRSAIDNLTHEWGFVVVRTAYAADEATDEQQWLVALGRLRAHALPRNENTEMYPNTLAFPVIAHRSILGGASYDTVRTAFKAWVDDYVRYKQEQQQELSTESDEEKEAWESDVRRDCVLVVEETALALLLQAPDEPVRKVLPRSTTTARDGVGNVEPFVVVVDATDPKSVPYGGGGPYTGWMRVYAASLSQLANDLDSGNSIDELCPAREYLGQIPLYDGSPCGKLIDPPGGTEGRYKFPKGTPRGIQAAKAMLGEIERATGGAFM
;
A
#
# COMPACT_ATOMS: atom_id res chain seq x y z
N MET A 1 -15.21 -72.65 -17.40
CA MET A 1 -14.52 -71.90 -18.47
C MET A 1 -15.57 -71.29 -19.38
N PRO A 2 -15.46 -70.06 -19.90
CA PRO A 2 -14.72 -68.84 -19.50
C PRO A 2 -15.69 -67.71 -19.03
N LYS A 3 -15.44 -67.02 -17.90
CA LYS A 3 -14.90 -65.65 -17.77
C LYS A 3 -15.46 -64.59 -18.74
N GLN A 4 -16.32 -63.71 -18.23
CA GLN A 4 -16.39 -62.30 -18.65
C GLN A 4 -16.40 -61.41 -17.40
N SER A 5 -15.41 -60.51 -17.37
CA SER A 5 -15.08 -59.62 -16.26
C SER A 5 -16.07 -58.47 -16.15
N SER A 6 -16.56 -58.22 -14.94
CA SER A 6 -17.21 -56.96 -14.58
C SER A 6 -16.15 -55.87 -14.43
N GLN A 7 -16.05 -54.96 -15.38
CA GLN A 7 -15.37 -53.68 -15.19
C GLN A 7 -16.42 -52.65 -14.73
N THR A 8 -16.37 -52.34 -13.44
CA THR A 8 -17.00 -51.15 -12.88
C THR A 8 -16.23 -49.94 -13.41
N GLN A 9 -16.81 -49.22 -14.37
CA GLN A 9 -16.29 -47.90 -14.75
C GLN A 9 -16.58 -46.93 -13.59
N GLN A 10 -15.52 -46.48 -12.94
CA GLN A 10 -15.57 -45.27 -12.11
C GLN A 10 -15.91 -44.08 -13.02
N PRO A 11 -16.77 -43.15 -12.57
CA PRO A 11 -16.91 -41.86 -13.25
C PRO A 11 -15.57 -41.10 -13.16
N PRO A 12 -15.20 -40.33 -14.20
CA PRO A 12 -14.00 -39.52 -14.16
C PRO A 12 -14.11 -38.49 -13.03
N LEU A 13 -13.10 -38.48 -12.17
CA LEU A 13 -12.82 -37.41 -11.24
C LEU A 13 -12.72 -36.10 -12.02
N THR A 14 -13.72 -35.24 -11.88
CA THR A 14 -13.58 -33.82 -12.20
C THR A 14 -12.61 -33.24 -11.19
N SER A 15 -11.37 -33.03 -11.62
CA SER A 15 -10.42 -32.18 -10.90
C SER A 15 -11.00 -30.78 -10.82
N GLU A 16 -11.38 -30.40 -9.61
CA GLU A 16 -11.74 -29.04 -9.26
C GLU A 16 -10.56 -28.09 -9.49
N GLY A 17 -10.84 -26.93 -10.07
CA GLY A 17 -10.22 -25.69 -9.63
C GLY A 17 -8.86 -25.32 -10.22
N GLU A 18 -8.68 -25.38 -11.54
CA GLU A 18 -7.73 -24.47 -12.19
C GLU A 18 -8.46 -23.13 -12.36
N ALA A 19 -8.14 -22.17 -11.49
CA ALA A 19 -8.67 -20.82 -11.59
C ALA A 19 -8.22 -20.22 -12.93
N VAL A 20 -9.17 -20.09 -13.87
CA VAL A 20 -8.95 -19.32 -15.10
C VAL A 20 -8.75 -17.88 -14.67
N VAL A 21 -7.48 -17.45 -14.63
CA VAL A 21 -7.10 -16.05 -14.42
C VAL A 21 -7.84 -15.22 -15.48
N GLY A 22 -8.63 -14.23 -15.05
CA GLY A 22 -9.35 -13.36 -15.97
C GLY A 22 -8.38 -12.65 -16.90
N ARG A 23 -8.78 -12.36 -18.14
CA ARG A 23 -7.95 -11.60 -19.10
C ARG A 23 -7.44 -10.29 -18.51
N ASP A 24 -8.29 -9.62 -17.74
CA ASP A 24 -7.98 -8.35 -17.08
C ASP A 24 -6.93 -8.54 -15.98
N ASP A 25 -7.01 -9.63 -15.20
CA ASP A 25 -6.02 -9.93 -14.16
C ASP A 25 -4.64 -10.18 -14.81
N ALA A 26 -4.59 -10.93 -15.90
CA ALA A 26 -3.35 -11.18 -16.65
C ALA A 26 -2.72 -9.89 -17.22
N GLU A 27 -3.55 -8.94 -17.68
CA GLU A 27 -3.09 -7.64 -18.18
C GLU A 27 -2.56 -6.74 -17.04
N LEU A 28 -3.25 -6.73 -15.90
CA LEU A 28 -2.79 -6.07 -14.69
C LEU A 28 -1.43 -6.63 -14.24
N PHE A 29 -1.29 -7.96 -14.18
CA PHE A 29 -0.04 -8.62 -13.84
C PHE A 29 1.11 -8.25 -14.78
N ALA A 30 0.86 -8.25 -16.10
CA ALA A 30 1.87 -7.85 -17.09
C ALA A 30 2.30 -6.38 -16.90
N THR A 31 1.36 -5.50 -16.57
CA THR A 31 1.62 -4.07 -16.29
C THR A 31 2.53 -3.91 -15.07
N PHE A 32 2.21 -4.62 -13.97
CA PHE A 32 3.05 -4.62 -12.76
C PHE A 32 4.48 -5.11 -13.05
N ARG A 33 4.61 -6.23 -13.76
CA ARG A 33 5.91 -6.81 -14.11
C ARG A 33 6.75 -5.85 -14.96
N SER A 34 6.18 -5.33 -16.05
CA SER A 34 6.89 -4.39 -16.93
C SER A 34 7.32 -3.11 -16.22
N ALA A 35 6.60 -2.69 -15.19
CA ALA A 35 6.90 -1.45 -14.48
C ALA A 35 8.14 -1.55 -13.58
N ILE A 36 8.55 -2.77 -13.19
CA ILE A 36 9.62 -2.99 -12.21
C ILE A 36 10.83 -3.72 -12.79
N ASP A 37 10.65 -4.57 -13.82
CA ASP A 37 11.72 -5.37 -14.42
C ASP A 37 12.95 -4.56 -14.89
N ASN A 38 12.79 -3.25 -15.14
CA ASN A 38 13.86 -2.36 -15.62
C ASN A 38 14.50 -1.47 -14.54
N LEU A 39 14.02 -1.52 -13.29
CA LEU A 39 14.50 -0.64 -12.24
C LEU A 39 15.80 -1.19 -11.63
N THR A 40 16.85 -0.38 -11.63
CA THR A 40 18.17 -0.73 -11.07
C THR A 40 18.75 0.48 -10.36
N HIS A 41 19.32 0.29 -9.16
CA HIS A 41 19.88 1.37 -8.34
C HIS A 41 18.89 2.52 -8.00
N GLU A 42 17.59 2.24 -7.99
CA GLU A 42 16.54 3.20 -7.68
C GLU A 42 15.84 2.85 -6.36
N TRP A 43 15.42 3.85 -5.60
CA TRP A 43 14.60 3.69 -4.38
C TRP A 43 13.21 4.28 -4.61
N GLY A 44 12.23 3.83 -3.83
CA GLY A 44 10.92 4.48 -3.83
C GLY A 44 9.80 3.48 -3.66
N PHE A 45 8.67 3.74 -4.31
CA PHE A 45 7.45 2.99 -4.06
C PHE A 45 6.67 2.78 -5.35
N VAL A 46 6.02 1.62 -5.47
CA VAL A 46 5.01 1.42 -6.51
C VAL A 46 3.83 2.36 -6.25
N VAL A 47 3.32 3.00 -7.30
CA VAL A 47 2.17 3.89 -7.23
C VAL A 47 1.00 3.27 -7.98
N VAL A 48 -0.09 2.99 -7.28
CA VAL A 48 -1.34 2.48 -7.83
C VAL A 48 -2.36 3.60 -7.93
N ARG A 49 -2.88 3.79 -9.15
CA ARG A 49 -3.96 4.75 -9.42
C ARG A 49 -5.31 4.08 -9.18
N THR A 50 -6.15 4.71 -8.36
CA THR A 50 -7.55 4.30 -8.21
C THR A 50 -8.53 5.40 -8.56
N ALA A 51 -8.08 6.65 -8.55
CA ALA A 51 -8.86 7.79 -9.03
C ALA A 51 -8.63 8.05 -10.53
N TYR A 52 -9.74 8.18 -11.25
CA TYR A 52 -9.74 8.44 -12.69
C TYR A 52 -10.75 9.52 -13.09
N ALA A 53 -10.33 10.48 -13.91
CA ALA A 53 -11.26 11.44 -14.51
C ALA A 53 -12.05 10.78 -15.65
N ALA A 54 -13.33 11.14 -15.81
CA ALA A 54 -14.20 10.53 -16.83
C ALA A 54 -13.65 10.64 -18.26
N ASP A 55 -13.01 11.78 -18.57
CA ASP A 55 -12.32 12.04 -19.83
C ASP A 55 -10.86 11.59 -19.75
N GLU A 56 -10.42 10.77 -20.71
CA GLU A 56 -9.07 10.16 -20.72
C GLU A 56 -7.96 11.20 -20.88
N ALA A 57 -8.14 12.21 -21.74
CA ALA A 57 -7.14 13.26 -21.94
C ALA A 57 -6.94 14.10 -20.67
N THR A 58 -8.06 14.45 -20.02
CA THR A 58 -8.05 15.15 -18.73
C THR A 58 -7.44 14.28 -17.64
N ASP A 59 -7.73 12.98 -17.63
CA ASP A 59 -7.19 12.01 -16.67
C ASP A 59 -5.66 11.92 -16.77
N GLU A 60 -5.13 11.75 -17.98
CA GLU A 60 -3.69 11.71 -18.23
C GLU A 60 -3.01 13.02 -17.83
N GLN A 61 -3.60 14.17 -18.20
CA GLN A 61 -3.05 15.47 -17.85
C GLN A 61 -3.00 15.68 -16.32
N GLN A 62 -4.10 15.37 -15.62
CA GLN A 62 -4.16 15.45 -14.17
C GLN A 62 -3.12 14.54 -13.53
N TRP A 63 -2.97 13.33 -14.05
CA TRP A 63 -2.02 12.38 -13.50
C TRP A 63 -0.56 12.80 -13.68
N LEU A 64 -0.20 13.34 -14.85
CA LEU A 64 1.14 13.88 -15.08
C LEU A 64 1.49 14.99 -14.07
N VAL A 65 0.54 15.89 -13.81
CA VAL A 65 0.71 16.96 -12.81
C VAL A 65 0.83 16.39 -11.40
N ALA A 66 -0.06 15.47 -11.02
CA ALA A 66 -0.08 14.87 -9.70
C ALA A 66 1.19 14.07 -9.41
N LEU A 67 1.67 13.27 -10.36
CA LEU A 67 2.90 12.50 -10.24
C LEU A 67 4.13 13.42 -10.16
N GLY A 68 4.16 14.48 -10.98
CA GLY A 68 5.23 15.49 -10.92
C GLY A 68 5.33 16.13 -9.53
N ARG A 69 4.19 16.47 -8.92
CA ARG A 69 4.15 17.04 -7.57
C ARG A 69 4.46 16.02 -6.49
N LEU A 70 3.98 14.79 -6.62
CA LEU A 70 4.35 13.71 -5.70
C LEU A 70 5.87 13.54 -5.66
N ARG A 71 6.53 13.49 -6.83
CA ARG A 71 7.99 13.45 -6.94
C ARG A 71 8.65 14.65 -6.29
N ALA A 72 8.23 15.86 -6.64
CA ALA A 72 8.83 17.09 -6.11
C ALA A 72 8.74 17.19 -4.58
N HIS A 73 7.62 16.75 -4.00
CA HIS A 73 7.41 16.77 -2.56
C HIS A 73 8.10 15.61 -1.84
N ALA A 74 8.25 14.44 -2.48
CA ALA A 74 8.89 13.26 -1.90
C ALA A 74 10.41 13.34 -1.79
N LEU A 75 11.05 14.31 -2.46
CA LEU A 75 12.51 14.44 -2.43
C LEU A 75 13.03 14.65 -0.99
N PRO A 76 14.14 14.00 -0.62
CA PRO A 76 14.77 14.16 0.69
C PRO A 76 15.01 15.63 1.03
N ARG A 77 14.67 16.02 2.26
CA ARG A 77 14.91 17.40 2.74
C ARG A 77 16.37 17.67 3.09
N ASN A 78 17.17 16.62 3.30
CA ASN A 78 18.57 16.72 3.72
C ASN A 78 19.49 16.14 2.64
N GLU A 79 20.50 16.91 2.24
CA GLU A 79 21.52 16.48 1.27
C GLU A 79 22.40 15.33 1.81
N ASN A 80 22.40 15.10 3.12
CA ASN A 80 23.14 14.01 3.77
C ASN A 80 22.34 12.70 3.88
N THR A 81 21.18 12.60 3.23
CA THR A 81 20.39 11.35 3.22
C THR A 81 21.03 10.38 2.23
N GLU A 82 21.16 9.09 2.58
CA GLU A 82 21.73 8.07 1.69
C GLU A 82 20.93 7.93 0.38
N MET A 83 19.64 8.21 0.43
CA MET A 83 18.74 8.25 -0.72
C MET A 83 18.96 9.51 -1.55
N TYR A 84 19.48 9.36 -2.76
CA TYR A 84 19.70 10.49 -3.67
C TYR A 84 18.40 10.89 -4.40
N PRO A 85 18.12 12.20 -4.57
CA PRO A 85 16.94 12.67 -5.31
C PRO A 85 16.79 12.14 -6.73
N ASN A 86 17.91 11.88 -7.42
CA ASN A 86 17.93 11.42 -8.81
C ASN A 86 17.67 9.91 -8.96
N THR A 87 17.68 9.15 -7.86
CA THR A 87 17.40 7.71 -7.86
C THR A 87 15.98 7.40 -7.36
N LEU A 88 15.14 8.42 -7.12
CA LEU A 88 13.75 8.22 -6.74
C LEU A 88 12.90 7.69 -7.92
N ALA A 89 12.32 6.51 -7.74
CA ALA A 89 11.41 5.87 -8.67
C ALA A 89 9.99 5.74 -8.10
N PHE A 90 9.02 6.11 -8.95
CA PHE A 90 7.60 5.88 -8.74
C PHE A 90 7.02 5.18 -9.97
N PRO A 91 7.27 3.86 -10.14
CA PRO A 91 6.61 3.08 -11.18
C PRO A 91 5.11 3.14 -10.96
N VAL A 92 4.36 3.52 -11.99
CA VAL A 92 2.92 3.74 -11.91
C VAL A 92 2.17 2.56 -12.52
N ILE A 93 1.22 2.05 -11.77
CA ILE A 93 0.28 1.03 -12.22
C ILE A 93 -1.07 1.69 -12.44
N ALA A 94 -1.54 1.61 -13.68
CA ALA A 94 -2.79 2.18 -14.13
C ALA A 94 -3.57 1.09 -14.88
N HIS A 95 -4.70 0.65 -14.31
CA HIS A 95 -5.59 -0.29 -14.98
C HIS A 95 -7.03 0.03 -14.61
N ARG A 96 -7.64 0.95 -15.35
CA ARG A 96 -8.90 1.60 -14.96
C ARG A 96 -10.05 0.62 -14.69
N SER A 97 -10.17 -0.45 -15.46
CA SER A 97 -11.27 -1.41 -15.30
C SER A 97 -11.20 -2.21 -14.01
N ILE A 98 -9.99 -2.44 -13.48
CA ILE A 98 -9.79 -3.24 -12.25
C ILE A 98 -9.57 -2.33 -11.04
N LEU A 99 -8.75 -1.29 -11.22
CA LEU A 99 -8.29 -0.43 -10.14
C LEU A 99 -9.16 0.82 -9.94
N GLY A 100 -10.00 1.17 -10.92
CA GLY A 100 -10.89 2.33 -10.84
C GLY A 100 -11.86 2.20 -9.68
N GLY A 101 -11.67 3.03 -8.64
CA GLY A 101 -12.45 2.97 -7.41
C GLY A 101 -12.23 1.69 -6.59
N ALA A 102 -11.15 0.94 -6.84
CA ALA A 102 -10.85 -0.28 -6.11
C ALA A 102 -10.62 -0.02 -4.62
N SER A 103 -11.07 -0.95 -3.79
CA SER A 103 -10.81 -0.93 -2.35
C SER A 103 -9.33 -1.21 -2.04
N TYR A 104 -8.86 -0.79 -0.86
CA TYR A 104 -7.48 -1.09 -0.44
C TYR A 104 -7.22 -2.59 -0.34
N ASP A 105 -8.23 -3.40 0.00
CA ASP A 105 -8.09 -4.86 0.03
C ASP A 105 -7.89 -5.42 -1.37
N THR A 106 -8.66 -4.94 -2.35
CA THR A 106 -8.48 -5.30 -3.77
C THR A 106 -7.07 -4.94 -4.26
N VAL A 107 -6.60 -3.72 -3.96
CA VAL A 107 -5.25 -3.27 -4.32
C VAL A 107 -4.19 -4.15 -3.66
N ARG A 108 -4.33 -4.44 -2.36
CA ARG A 108 -3.40 -5.30 -1.61
C ARG A 108 -3.32 -6.69 -2.21
N THR A 109 -4.46 -7.32 -2.50
CA THR A 109 -4.50 -8.66 -3.09
C THR A 109 -3.79 -8.70 -4.44
N ALA A 110 -4.06 -7.72 -5.32
CA ALA A 110 -3.41 -7.63 -6.63
C ALA A 110 -1.90 -7.41 -6.50
N PHE A 111 -1.50 -6.47 -5.63
CA PHE A 111 -0.08 -6.17 -5.36
C PHE A 111 0.66 -7.39 -4.80
N LYS A 112 0.09 -8.07 -3.79
CA LYS A 112 0.70 -9.24 -3.17
C LYS A 112 0.85 -10.40 -4.15
N ALA A 113 -0.19 -10.71 -4.93
CA ALA A 113 -0.12 -11.75 -5.94
C ALA A 113 1.00 -11.50 -6.95
N TRP A 114 1.22 -10.24 -7.32
CA TRP A 114 2.34 -9.84 -8.18
C TRP A 114 3.71 -9.98 -7.49
N VAL A 115 3.88 -9.50 -6.25
CA VAL A 115 5.15 -9.65 -5.50
C VAL A 115 5.54 -11.12 -5.37
N ASP A 116 4.57 -11.97 -5.00
CA ASP A 116 4.79 -13.40 -4.83
C ASP A 116 5.22 -14.07 -6.15
N ASP A 117 4.63 -13.68 -7.29
CA ASP A 117 5.04 -14.16 -8.63
C ASP A 117 6.43 -13.66 -9.04
N TYR A 118 6.73 -12.38 -8.82
CA TYR A 118 8.03 -11.79 -9.13
C TYR A 118 9.15 -12.47 -8.32
N VAL A 119 8.94 -12.70 -7.02
CA VAL A 119 9.90 -13.42 -6.17
C VAL A 119 10.12 -14.84 -6.68
N ARG A 120 9.05 -15.56 -7.06
CA ARG A 120 9.16 -16.90 -7.66
C ARG A 120 9.96 -16.86 -8.96
N TYR A 121 9.64 -15.95 -9.87
CA TYR A 121 10.34 -15.80 -11.15
C TYR A 121 11.84 -15.51 -10.97
N LYS A 122 12.20 -14.64 -10.02
CA LYS A 122 13.60 -14.33 -9.69
C LYS A 122 14.34 -15.53 -9.11
N GLN A 123 13.68 -16.32 -8.26
CA GLN A 123 14.26 -17.57 -7.73
C GLN A 123 14.53 -18.59 -8.83
N GLU A 124 13.59 -18.75 -9.78
CA GLU A 124 13.76 -19.65 -10.93
C GLU A 124 14.92 -19.19 -11.83
N GLN A 125 15.00 -17.91 -12.16
CA GLN A 125 16.12 -17.31 -12.90
C GLN A 125 17.48 -17.52 -12.21
N GLN A 126 17.57 -17.26 -10.90
CA GLN A 126 18.80 -17.48 -10.14
C GLN A 126 19.21 -18.95 -10.13
N GLN A 127 18.25 -19.87 -10.07
CA GLN A 127 18.51 -21.31 -10.10
C GLN A 127 18.99 -21.79 -11.48
N GLU A 128 18.55 -21.16 -12.56
CA GLU A 128 19.02 -21.42 -13.94
C GLU A 128 20.41 -20.82 -14.19
N LEU A 129 20.67 -19.57 -13.76
CA LEU A 129 21.99 -18.92 -13.90
C LEU A 129 23.08 -19.50 -12.99
N SER A 130 22.72 -20.21 -11.91
CA SER A 130 23.66 -20.94 -11.04
C SER A 130 24.45 -22.05 -11.75
N THR A 131 24.28 -22.24 -13.06
CA THR A 131 25.01 -23.20 -13.90
C THR A 131 26.06 -22.56 -14.82
N GLU A 132 26.15 -21.22 -14.93
CA GLU A 132 27.15 -20.52 -15.74
C GLU A 132 27.86 -19.39 -14.96
N SER A 133 29.13 -19.65 -14.60
CA SER A 133 30.24 -18.68 -14.40
C SER A 133 29.99 -17.29 -13.76
N ASP A 134 30.57 -17.08 -12.57
CA ASP A 134 30.61 -15.87 -11.70
C ASP A 134 31.17 -14.55 -12.30
N GLU A 135 30.77 -14.08 -13.50
CA GLU A 135 31.27 -12.80 -14.04
C GLU A 135 30.22 -11.77 -14.48
N GLU A 136 28.93 -12.05 -14.31
CA GLU A 136 27.94 -10.96 -14.39
C GLU A 136 27.90 -10.24 -13.05
N LYS A 137 28.46 -9.02 -13.00
CA LYS A 137 28.25 -8.09 -11.89
C LYS A 137 26.76 -8.03 -11.61
N GLU A 138 26.31 -8.65 -10.51
CA GLU A 138 24.93 -8.57 -10.06
C GLU A 138 24.52 -7.09 -10.10
N ALA A 139 23.63 -6.76 -11.04
CA ALA A 139 23.02 -5.45 -11.06
C ALA A 139 22.29 -5.32 -9.72
N TRP A 140 22.71 -4.37 -8.89
CA TRP A 140 22.10 -4.19 -7.58
C TRP A 140 20.61 -3.96 -7.78
N GLU A 141 19.80 -4.76 -7.10
CA GLU A 141 18.36 -4.62 -7.21
C GLU A 141 17.93 -3.22 -6.77
N SER A 142 16.88 -2.71 -7.42
CA SER A 142 16.23 -1.49 -6.94
C SER A 142 15.62 -1.70 -5.55
N ASP A 143 15.81 -0.69 -4.69
CA ASP A 143 15.19 -0.51 -3.38
C ASP A 143 13.77 0.08 -3.48
N VAL A 144 13.06 -0.20 -4.58
CA VAL A 144 11.62 0.08 -4.66
C VAL A 144 10.89 -0.93 -3.78
N ARG A 145 10.09 -0.41 -2.85
CA ARG A 145 9.40 -1.20 -1.82
C ARG A 145 8.49 -2.26 -2.44
N ARG A 146 8.55 -3.47 -1.87
CA ARG A 146 7.76 -4.66 -2.25
C ARG A 146 6.83 -5.13 -1.12
N ASP A 147 6.94 -4.51 0.04
CA ASP A 147 6.16 -4.77 1.24
C ASP A 147 4.98 -3.78 1.40
N CYS A 148 4.96 -2.69 0.63
CA CYS A 148 3.84 -1.74 0.59
C CYS A 148 3.74 -1.01 -0.75
N VAL A 149 2.62 -0.34 -0.98
CA VAL A 149 2.31 0.40 -2.20
C VAL A 149 1.67 1.76 -1.89
N LEU A 150 1.93 2.78 -2.71
CA LEU A 150 1.24 4.07 -2.64
C LEU A 150 -0.04 4.01 -3.46
N VAL A 151 -1.17 4.29 -2.83
CA VAL A 151 -2.46 4.45 -3.50
C VAL A 151 -2.80 5.93 -3.62
N VAL A 152 -3.08 6.36 -4.84
CA VAL A 152 -3.60 7.70 -5.11
C VAL A 152 -5.09 7.61 -5.41
N GLU A 153 -5.86 7.73 -4.34
CA GLU A 153 -7.32 7.85 -4.34
C GLU A 153 -7.77 9.30 -4.62
N GLU A 154 -9.08 9.51 -4.76
CA GLU A 154 -9.65 10.80 -5.21
C GLU A 154 -9.20 11.97 -4.33
N THR A 155 -9.17 11.77 -3.00
CA THR A 155 -8.75 12.81 -2.06
C THR A 155 -7.26 13.12 -2.18
N ALA A 156 -6.42 12.08 -2.31
CA ALA A 156 -4.98 12.25 -2.49
C ALA A 156 -4.67 12.94 -3.83
N LEU A 157 -5.35 12.54 -4.91
CA LEU A 157 -5.25 13.16 -6.23
C LEU A 157 -5.61 14.65 -6.15
N ALA A 158 -6.75 14.99 -5.54
CA ALA A 158 -7.18 16.38 -5.41
C ALA A 158 -6.17 17.25 -4.66
N LEU A 159 -5.56 16.72 -3.59
CA LEU A 159 -4.53 17.45 -2.83
C LEU A 159 -3.23 17.60 -3.62
N LEU A 160 -2.78 16.57 -4.33
CA LEU A 160 -1.62 16.68 -5.22
C LEU A 160 -1.87 17.71 -6.34
N LEU A 161 -3.09 17.75 -6.90
CA LEU A 161 -3.50 18.74 -7.90
C LEU A 161 -3.65 20.18 -7.36
N GLN A 162 -3.69 20.36 -6.05
CA GLN A 162 -3.70 21.68 -5.40
C GLN A 162 -2.33 22.07 -4.83
N ALA A 163 -1.43 21.09 -4.64
CA ALA A 163 -0.11 21.34 -4.10
C ALA A 163 0.71 22.25 -5.03
N PRO A 164 1.60 23.10 -4.47
CA PRO A 164 2.51 23.90 -5.27
C PRO A 164 3.51 22.99 -6.02
N ASP A 165 3.94 23.43 -7.20
CA ASP A 165 4.89 22.68 -8.03
C ASP A 165 6.23 22.47 -7.32
N GLU A 166 6.68 23.48 -6.56
CA GLU A 166 7.81 23.35 -5.64
C GLU A 166 7.30 23.25 -4.19
N PRO A 167 7.79 22.27 -3.39
CA PRO A 167 7.45 22.20 -1.98
C PRO A 167 7.92 23.48 -1.28
N VAL A 168 7.11 24.01 -0.36
CA VAL A 168 7.52 25.16 0.45
C VAL A 168 8.60 24.69 1.43
N ARG A 169 9.86 24.78 1.03
CA ARG A 169 11.04 24.32 1.80
C ARG A 169 11.36 25.20 3.01
N LYS A 170 10.68 26.34 3.18
CA LYS A 170 10.85 27.20 4.35
C LYS A 170 10.15 26.58 5.54
N VAL A 171 10.91 26.38 6.62
CA VAL A 171 10.47 25.92 7.94
C VAL A 171 9.37 26.85 8.45
N LEU A 172 8.12 26.58 8.08
CA LEU A 172 7.00 27.02 8.89
C LEU A 172 6.97 26.07 10.09
N PRO A 173 6.98 26.60 11.32
CA PRO A 173 6.80 25.77 12.50
C PRO A 173 5.53 24.94 12.28
N ARG A 174 5.61 23.62 12.48
CA ARG A 174 4.46 22.71 12.57
C ARG A 174 3.57 23.18 13.74
N SER A 175 2.80 24.23 13.53
CA SER A 175 1.87 24.77 14.51
C SER A 175 0.71 25.45 13.79
N THR A 176 -0.43 24.76 13.87
CA THR A 176 -1.78 25.33 13.86
C THR A 176 -2.05 26.36 12.77
N THR A 177 -2.39 25.91 11.56
CA THR A 177 -3.19 26.73 10.65
C THR A 177 -4.67 26.50 10.96
N THR A 178 -5.16 27.15 12.03
CA THR A 178 -6.58 27.52 12.07
C THR A 178 -6.77 28.54 10.95
N ALA A 179 -7.32 28.09 9.82
CA ALA A 179 -7.56 28.92 8.66
C ALA A 179 -8.51 30.08 9.00
N ARG A 180 -7.98 31.31 8.99
CA ARG A 180 -8.81 32.52 8.97
C ARG A 180 -9.17 32.96 7.55
N ASP A 181 -8.49 32.41 6.53
CA ASP A 181 -8.68 32.77 5.11
C ASP A 181 -8.85 31.54 4.18
N GLY A 182 -9.54 30.49 4.65
CA GLY A 182 -10.20 29.49 3.78
C GLY A 182 -9.33 28.52 2.95
N VAL A 183 -8.04 28.76 2.74
CA VAL A 183 -7.13 27.81 2.07
C VAL A 183 -5.86 27.70 2.90
N GLY A 184 -5.91 26.89 3.96
CA GLY A 184 -4.68 26.44 4.61
C GLY A 184 -3.91 25.57 3.61
N ASN A 185 -2.60 25.78 3.47
CA ASN A 185 -1.72 24.88 2.72
C ASN A 185 -1.73 23.51 3.42
N VAL A 186 -2.69 22.65 3.07
CA VAL A 186 -2.71 21.26 3.52
C VAL A 186 -1.60 20.54 2.77
N GLU A 187 -0.60 20.07 3.51
CA GLU A 187 0.50 19.29 2.94
C GLU A 187 -0.07 18.06 2.21
N PRO A 188 0.27 17.83 0.93
CA PRO A 188 -0.30 16.73 0.18
C PRO A 188 0.08 15.40 0.81
N PHE A 189 -0.84 14.44 0.81
CA PHE A 189 -0.61 13.09 1.26
C PHE A 189 -0.96 12.08 0.18
N VAL A 190 -0.41 10.88 0.35
CA VAL A 190 -0.83 9.65 -0.35
C VAL A 190 -1.25 8.62 0.68
N VAL A 191 -1.91 7.55 0.25
CA VAL A 191 -2.22 6.41 1.12
C VAL A 191 -1.15 5.36 0.90
N VAL A 192 -0.52 4.88 1.97
CA VAL A 192 0.30 3.66 1.93
C VAL A 192 -0.59 2.50 2.31
N VAL A 193 -0.61 1.47 1.47
CA VAL A 193 -1.27 0.19 1.73
C VAL A 193 -0.19 -0.86 1.96
N ASP A 194 -0.25 -1.50 3.12
CA ASP A 194 0.63 -2.59 3.52
C ASP A 194 0.24 -3.87 2.75
N ALA A 195 1.24 -4.63 2.28
CA ALA A 195 1.04 -5.92 1.64
C ALA A 195 0.58 -7.00 2.63
N THR A 196 0.89 -6.81 3.93
CA THR A 196 0.50 -7.70 5.01
C THR A 196 -1.02 -7.70 5.20
N ASP A 197 -1.63 -8.88 5.36
CA ASP A 197 -3.05 -8.98 5.68
C ASP A 197 -3.26 -8.39 7.09
N PRO A 198 -4.06 -7.32 7.26
CA PRO A 198 -4.29 -6.71 8.57
C PRO A 198 -4.86 -7.69 9.60
N LYS A 199 -5.57 -8.75 9.17
CA LYS A 199 -6.10 -9.78 10.07
C LYS A 199 -5.03 -10.70 10.64
N SER A 200 -3.88 -10.79 9.96
CA SER A 200 -2.72 -11.55 10.45
C SER A 200 -1.93 -10.81 11.52
N VAL A 201 -2.12 -9.49 11.64
CA VAL A 201 -1.41 -8.66 12.61
C VAL A 201 -2.07 -8.81 13.99
N PRO A 202 -1.30 -9.16 15.04
CA PRO A 202 -1.85 -9.30 16.38
C PRO A 202 -2.51 -8.02 16.90
N TYR A 203 -3.59 -8.17 17.64
CA TYR A 203 -4.24 -7.04 18.28
C TYR A 203 -3.36 -6.43 19.39
N GLY A 204 -2.84 -5.23 19.14
CA GLY A 204 -1.97 -4.47 20.06
C GLY A 204 -2.68 -3.57 21.08
N GLY A 205 -4.02 -3.57 21.13
CA GLY A 205 -4.82 -2.58 21.86
C GLY A 205 -5.26 -1.41 20.98
N GLY A 206 -6.32 -0.70 21.38
CA GLY A 206 -6.96 0.30 20.53
C GLY A 206 -7.83 -0.34 19.43
N GLY A 207 -7.91 0.30 18.28
CA GLY A 207 -8.60 -0.23 17.10
C GLY A 207 -7.74 -1.24 16.34
N PRO A 208 -8.35 -2.17 15.59
CA PRO A 208 -7.60 -3.12 14.79
C PRO A 208 -6.75 -2.40 13.74
N TYR A 209 -5.60 -2.96 13.42
CA TYR A 209 -4.77 -2.51 12.31
C TYR A 209 -5.54 -2.68 11.00
N THR A 210 -5.50 -1.68 10.11
CA THR A 210 -6.26 -1.69 8.86
C THR A 210 -5.43 -1.98 7.63
N GLY A 211 -4.11 -2.15 7.79
CA GLY A 211 -3.22 -2.39 6.65
C GLY A 211 -3.06 -1.17 5.74
N TRP A 212 -3.32 0.04 6.27
CA TRP A 212 -3.09 1.29 5.55
C TRP A 212 -2.88 2.47 6.49
N MET A 213 -2.18 3.49 6.00
CA MET A 213 -2.08 4.81 6.62
C MET A 213 -1.92 5.91 5.58
N ARG A 214 -2.29 7.15 5.91
CA ARG A 214 -1.89 8.31 5.11
C ARG A 214 -0.44 8.63 5.38
N VAL A 215 0.24 9.17 4.38
CA VAL A 215 1.62 9.62 4.51
C VAL A 215 1.76 10.94 3.80
N TYR A 216 2.29 11.96 4.48
CA TYR A 216 2.64 13.19 3.80
C TYR A 216 3.67 12.90 2.71
N ALA A 217 3.48 13.49 1.53
CA ALA A 217 4.40 13.27 0.40
C ALA A 217 5.84 13.60 0.82
N ALA A 218 6.05 14.67 1.60
CA ALA A 218 7.36 15.06 2.10
C ALA A 218 7.97 14.16 3.19
N SER A 219 7.24 13.14 3.64
CA SER A 219 7.69 12.13 4.60
C SER A 219 8.00 10.79 3.93
N LEU A 220 7.84 10.66 2.61
CA LEU A 220 8.08 9.39 1.90
C LEU A 220 9.55 8.94 1.94
N SER A 221 10.51 9.86 1.86
CA SER A 221 11.93 9.49 2.03
C SER A 221 12.23 8.98 3.44
N GLN A 222 11.62 9.59 4.46
CA GLN A 222 11.79 9.15 5.84
C GLN A 222 11.11 7.81 6.07
N LEU A 223 9.91 7.60 5.49
CA LEU A 223 9.23 6.32 5.54
C LEU A 223 10.09 5.22 4.94
N ALA A 224 10.69 5.46 3.76
CA ALA A 224 11.57 4.48 3.13
C ALA A 224 12.75 4.11 4.06
N ASN A 225 13.43 5.10 4.66
CA ASN A 225 14.50 4.85 5.62
C ASN A 225 14.03 4.08 6.87
N ASP A 226 12.87 4.42 7.43
CA ASP A 226 12.32 3.75 8.60
C ASP A 226 12.04 2.28 8.28
N LEU A 227 11.49 2.01 7.10
CA LEU A 227 11.21 0.66 6.65
C LEU A 227 12.49 -0.12 6.29
N ASP A 228 13.53 0.53 5.76
CA ASP A 228 14.86 -0.08 5.53
C ASP A 228 15.56 -0.41 6.85
N SER A 229 15.28 0.37 7.89
CA SER A 229 15.78 0.12 9.26
C SER A 229 15.10 -1.06 9.95
N GLY A 230 14.17 -1.75 9.27
CA GLY A 230 13.48 -2.93 9.75
C GLY A 230 12.16 -2.66 10.48
N ASN A 231 11.67 -1.43 10.51
CA ASN A 231 10.32 -1.17 11.01
C ASN A 231 9.27 -1.65 10.00
N SER A 232 8.17 -2.21 10.48
CA SER A 232 7.02 -2.54 9.63
C SER A 232 5.99 -1.41 9.59
N ILE A 233 5.07 -1.44 8.61
CA ILE A 233 3.99 -0.43 8.53
C ILE A 233 3.10 -0.50 9.77
N ASP A 234 2.83 -1.69 10.35
CA ASP A 234 2.01 -1.81 11.56
C ASP A 234 2.70 -1.22 12.80
N GLU A 235 4.04 -1.24 12.87
CA GLU A 235 4.80 -0.57 13.93
C GLU A 235 4.79 0.96 13.78
N LEU A 236 4.82 1.45 12.54
CA LEU A 236 4.79 2.89 12.25
C LEU A 236 3.36 3.47 12.32
N CYS A 237 2.33 2.64 12.16
CA CYS A 237 0.94 3.06 12.14
C CYS A 237 0.36 3.20 13.56
N PRO A 238 -0.19 4.37 13.94
CA PRO A 238 -0.74 4.55 15.27
C PRO A 238 -2.01 3.72 15.49
N ALA A 239 -2.11 3.10 16.68
CA ALA A 239 -3.32 2.41 17.11
C ALA A 239 -4.49 3.39 17.28
N ARG A 240 -5.60 3.14 16.58
CA ARG A 240 -6.77 4.03 16.56
C ARG A 240 -7.50 4.04 17.91
N GLU A 241 -8.01 5.19 18.33
CA GLU A 241 -8.81 5.30 19.56
C GLU A 241 -10.32 5.23 19.29
N TYR A 242 -10.77 5.72 18.14
CA TYR A 242 -12.18 5.75 17.74
C TYR A 242 -12.40 5.21 16.34
N LEU A 243 -13.60 4.69 16.08
CA LEU A 243 -13.98 4.25 14.74
C LEU A 243 -13.91 5.39 13.72
N GLY A 244 -13.26 5.15 12.59
CA GLY A 244 -13.10 6.13 11.51
C GLY A 244 -11.99 7.16 11.73
N GLN A 245 -11.19 7.02 12.79
CA GLN A 245 -9.97 7.80 12.97
C GLN A 245 -8.93 7.42 11.92
N ILE A 246 -8.21 8.43 11.40
CA ILE A 246 -7.33 8.30 10.24
C ILE A 246 -5.88 8.25 10.72
N PRO A 247 -5.15 7.13 10.54
CA PRO A 247 -3.73 7.08 10.79
C PRO A 247 -2.96 7.89 9.74
N LEU A 248 -2.02 8.71 10.18
CA LEU A 248 -1.16 9.55 9.36
C LEU A 248 0.29 9.43 9.82
N TYR A 249 1.20 9.06 8.93
CA TYR A 249 2.63 9.17 9.13
C TYR A 249 3.13 10.52 8.63
N ASP A 250 3.75 11.28 9.53
CA ASP A 250 4.29 12.60 9.28
C ASP A 250 5.83 12.66 9.42
N GLY A 251 6.50 11.52 9.27
CA GLY A 251 7.95 11.39 9.47
C GLY A 251 8.36 11.33 10.94
N SER A 252 7.43 11.05 11.85
CA SER A 252 7.73 10.76 13.26
C SER A 252 7.40 9.31 13.61
N PRO A 253 8.16 8.69 14.53
CA PRO A 253 7.85 7.34 15.00
C PRO A 253 6.42 7.25 15.52
N CYS A 254 5.72 6.15 15.19
CA CYS A 254 4.32 5.88 15.50
C CYS A 254 3.30 6.86 14.87
N GLY A 255 3.72 7.78 14.00
CA GLY A 255 2.84 8.71 13.30
C GLY A 255 1.89 9.50 14.21
N LYS A 256 0.72 9.85 13.66
CA LYS A 256 -0.33 10.64 14.30
C LYS A 256 -1.71 10.16 13.90
N LEU A 257 -2.69 10.45 14.74
CA LEU A 257 -4.09 10.22 14.43
C LEU A 257 -4.77 11.53 14.06
N ILE A 258 -5.49 11.53 12.94
CA ILE A 258 -6.36 12.62 12.52
C ILE A 258 -7.80 12.24 12.79
N ASP A 259 -8.53 13.18 13.39
CA ASP A 259 -9.98 13.02 13.53
C ASP A 259 -10.69 13.28 12.20
N PRO A 260 -11.65 12.43 11.83
CA PRO A 260 -12.43 12.60 10.62
C PRO A 260 -13.31 13.85 10.68
N PRO A 261 -13.76 14.38 9.52
CA PRO A 261 -14.70 15.49 9.48
C PRO A 261 -15.96 15.19 10.32
N GLY A 262 -16.38 16.16 11.14
CA GLY A 262 -17.54 16.03 12.03
C GLY A 262 -17.25 15.58 13.47
N GLY A 263 -15.98 15.37 13.84
CA GLY A 263 -15.57 15.10 15.22
C GLY A 263 -15.77 13.65 15.68
N THR A 264 -15.59 13.41 16.98
CA THR A 264 -15.50 12.06 17.58
C THR A 264 -16.73 11.66 18.42
N GLU A 265 -17.71 12.56 18.59
CA GLU A 265 -18.88 12.32 19.42
C GLU A 265 -19.74 11.17 18.89
N GLY A 266 -20.23 10.31 19.79
CA GLY A 266 -21.06 9.14 19.46
C GLY A 266 -20.34 7.99 18.75
N ARG A 267 -19.04 8.14 18.45
CA ARG A 267 -18.25 7.07 17.82
C ARG A 267 -17.86 6.00 18.83
N TYR A 268 -17.81 4.77 18.35
CA TYR A 268 -17.29 3.67 19.16
C TYR A 268 -15.84 3.95 19.54
N LYS A 269 -15.57 3.94 20.85
CA LYS A 269 -14.22 4.06 21.41
C LYS A 269 -13.65 2.67 21.57
N PHE A 270 -12.51 2.43 20.94
CA PHE A 270 -11.83 1.16 21.05
C PHE A 270 -11.22 0.97 22.45
N PRO A 271 -11.19 -0.27 22.96
CA PRO A 271 -10.54 -0.57 24.23
C PRO A 271 -9.05 -0.25 24.19
N LYS A 272 -8.51 0.48 25.18
CA LYS A 272 -7.10 0.93 25.20
C LYS A 272 -6.09 -0.10 25.72
N GLY A 273 -6.33 -1.43 25.62
CA GLY A 273 -5.31 -2.37 26.09
C GLY A 273 -5.67 -3.86 26.08
N THR A 274 -4.68 -4.67 26.49
CA THR A 274 -4.68 -6.12 26.38
C THR A 274 -5.76 -6.77 27.25
N PRO A 275 -6.71 -7.51 26.67
CA PRO A 275 -7.66 -8.31 27.43
C PRO A 275 -6.93 -9.41 28.20
N ARG A 276 -7.23 -9.56 29.50
CA ARG A 276 -6.59 -10.59 30.34
C ARG A 276 -7.27 -11.94 30.15
N GLY A 277 -6.56 -12.88 29.54
CA GLY A 277 -7.00 -14.27 29.32
C GLY A 277 -7.79 -14.48 28.02
N ILE A 278 -7.82 -15.73 27.56
CA ILE A 278 -8.35 -16.11 26.23
C ILE A 278 -9.83 -15.75 26.05
N GLN A 279 -10.65 -15.91 27.09
CA GLN A 279 -12.08 -15.61 27.01
C GLN A 279 -12.35 -14.11 26.92
N ALA A 280 -11.64 -13.30 27.71
CA ALA A 280 -11.73 -11.84 27.64
C ALA A 280 -11.27 -11.32 26.27
N ALA A 281 -10.23 -11.95 25.69
CA ALA A 281 -9.74 -11.60 24.36
C ALA A 281 -10.79 -11.89 23.29
N LYS A 282 -11.39 -13.08 23.29
CA LYS A 282 -12.44 -13.44 22.34
C LYS A 282 -13.69 -12.56 22.46
N ALA A 283 -14.12 -12.26 23.69
CA ALA A 283 -15.26 -11.38 23.92
C ALA A 283 -14.99 -9.95 23.40
N MET A 284 -13.81 -9.42 23.67
CA MET A 284 -13.39 -8.10 23.19
C MET A 284 -13.33 -8.05 21.66
N LEU A 285 -12.74 -9.06 21.01
CA LEU A 285 -12.70 -9.13 19.55
C LEU A 285 -14.12 -9.18 18.96
N GLY A 286 -15.01 -10.00 19.52
CA GLY A 286 -16.40 -10.07 19.07
C GLY A 286 -17.23 -8.80 19.33
N GLU A 287 -16.84 -7.94 20.27
CA GLU A 287 -17.42 -6.60 20.45
C GLU A 287 -16.92 -5.61 19.39
N ILE A 288 -15.61 -5.64 19.11
CA ILE A 288 -15.01 -4.81 18.05
C ILE A 288 -15.62 -5.17 16.70
N GLU A 289 -15.70 -6.46 16.35
CA GLU A 289 -16.27 -6.93 15.08
C GLU A 289 -17.73 -6.49 14.90
N ARG A 290 -18.54 -6.59 15.97
CA ARG A 290 -19.93 -6.11 15.95
C ARG A 290 -20.00 -4.59 15.77
N ALA A 291 -19.14 -3.84 16.46
CA ALA A 291 -19.12 -2.38 16.39
C ALA A 291 -18.65 -1.87 15.03
N THR A 292 -17.80 -2.61 14.33
CA THR A 292 -17.28 -2.25 13.00
C THR A 292 -18.06 -2.88 11.84
N GLY A 293 -19.13 -3.63 12.13
CA GLY A 293 -20.02 -4.23 11.13
C GLY A 293 -19.36 -5.33 10.30
N GLY A 294 -18.29 -5.94 10.79
CA GLY A 294 -17.54 -6.97 10.05
C GLY A 294 -16.84 -6.46 8.79
N ALA A 295 -16.86 -5.15 8.50
CA ALA A 295 -16.27 -4.56 7.29
C ALA A 295 -14.72 -4.59 7.25
N PHE A 296 -14.10 -5.23 8.24
CA PHE A 296 -12.65 -5.41 8.36
C PHE A 296 -12.27 -6.89 8.58
N MET A 297 -13.22 -7.83 8.39
CA MET A 297 -13.02 -9.27 8.24
C MET A 297 -13.49 -9.74 6.86
#